data_AF-A0A6J7UHS7-F1
#
_entry.id   AF-A0A6J7UHS7-F1
#
_cell.length_a   1.000
_cell.length_b   1.000
_cell.length_c   1.000
_cell.angle_alpha   90.00
_cell.angle_beta   90.00
_cell.angle_gamma   90.00
#
_symmetry.space_group_name_H-M   'P 1'
#
loop_
_entity.id
_entity.type
_entity.pdbx_description
1 polymer ?
#
loop_
_entity_poly.entity_id
_entity_poly.type
_entity_poly.pdbx_seq_one_letter_code
_entity_poly.pdbx_strand_id
1 'polypeptide(L)' 'MANDAVTETQYGAHWWVWPQCKNSVVATGYEGQYTVVIPEKELVMVRLGKTDSSLRPAVMHQLQQIALKLTNL' A
#
# COMPACT_ATOMS: atom_id res chain seq x y z
N MET A 1 -8.91 -15.43 2.19
CA MET A 1 -8.17 -14.20 2.56
C MET A 1 -7.49 -14.48 3.89
N ALA A 2 -6.18 -14.33 3.97
CA ALA A 2 -5.47 -14.30 5.25
C ALA A 2 -5.55 -12.88 5.82
N ASN A 3 -5.58 -12.74 7.15
CA ASN A 3 -5.61 -11.45 7.82
C ASN A 3 -4.42 -11.38 8.78
N ASP A 4 -3.68 -10.28 8.74
CA ASP A 4 -2.64 -9.98 9.72
C ASP A 4 -3.25 -9.13 10.84
N ALA A 5 -3.37 -9.70 12.04
CA ALA A 5 -3.98 -9.02 13.18
C ALA A 5 -3.16 -7.82 13.69
N VAL A 6 -1.86 -7.74 13.38
CA VAL A 6 -0.98 -6.64 13.82
C VAL A 6 -1.14 -5.43 12.91
N THR A 7 -1.24 -5.66 11.61
CA THR A 7 -1.28 -4.58 10.61
C THR A 7 -2.68 -4.32 10.07
N GLU A 8 -3.65 -5.17 10.43
CA GLU A 8 -5.02 -5.22 9.88
C GLU A 8 -5.03 -5.35 8.35
N THR A 9 -3.92 -5.78 7.74
CA THR A 9 -3.83 -5.99 6.31
C THR A 9 -4.40 -7.36 5.95
N GLN A 10 -5.13 -7.39 4.84
CA GLN A 10 -5.64 -8.64 4.27
C GLN A 10 -4.74 -9.08 3.12
N TYR A 11 -4.64 -10.39 2.91
CA TYR A 11 -3.85 -10.97 1.84
C TYR A 11 -4.66 -12.02 1.06
N GLY A 12 -4.60 -11.96 -0.26
CA GLY A 12 -5.24 -12.91 -1.17
C GLY A 12 -4.74 -12.75 -2.61
N ALA A 13 -4.71 -13.85 -3.37
CA ALA A 13 -4.28 -13.86 -4.78
C ALA A 13 -2.94 -13.12 -5.04
N HIS A 14 -1.98 -13.19 -4.11
CA HIS A 14 -0.69 -12.50 -4.14
C HIS A 14 -0.71 -10.97 -3.94
N TRP A 15 -1.83 -10.41 -3.49
CA TRP A 15 -1.99 -8.99 -3.20
C TRP A 15 -2.31 -8.75 -1.72
N TRP A 16 -1.77 -7.64 -1.20
CA TRP A 16 -2.15 -7.07 0.10
C TRP A 16 -3.28 -6.05 -0.07
N VAL A 17 -4.05 -5.86 0.99
CA VAL A 17 -5.07 -4.81 1.12
C VAL A 17 -4.71 -3.92 2.30
N TRP A 18 -4.67 -2.60 2.07
CA TRP A 18 -4.48 -1.63 3.16
C TRP A 18 -5.80 -1.39 3.91
N PRO A 19 -5.80 -1.38 5.26
CA PRO A 19 -7.03 -1.25 6.05
C PRO A 19 -7.78 0.06 5.82
N GLN A 20 -7.07 1.16 5.59
CA GLN A 20 -7.64 2.48 5.28
C GLN A 20 -8.15 2.61 3.83
N CYS A 21 -7.89 1.62 2.97
CA CYS A 21 -8.35 1.58 1.58
C CYS A 21 -8.78 0.14 1.25
N LYS A 22 -10.00 -0.24 1.68
CA LYS A 22 -10.47 -1.63 1.70
C LYS A 22 -10.47 -2.38 0.36
N ASN A 23 -10.51 -1.66 -0.76
CA ASN A 23 -10.46 -2.26 -2.10
C ASN A 23 -9.12 -2.00 -2.81
N SER A 24 -8.12 -1.55 -2.06
CA SER A 24 -6.76 -1.45 -2.58
C SER A 24 -6.19 -2.83 -2.89
N VAL A 25 -5.39 -2.92 -3.95
CA VAL A 25 -4.50 -4.06 -4.19
C VAL A 25 -3.06 -3.56 -4.23
N VAL A 26 -2.25 -4.11 -3.32
CA VAL A 26 -0.89 -3.67 -3.05
C VAL A 26 0.09 -4.83 -3.22
N ALA A 27 1.06 -4.67 -4.11
CA ALA A 27 2.21 -5.56 -4.23
C ALA A 27 3.43 -4.85 -3.63
N THR A 28 4.21 -5.60 -2.86
CA THR A 28 5.40 -5.09 -2.16
C THR A 28 6.63 -5.83 -2.66
N GLY A 29 7.69 -5.11 -3.00
CA GLY A 29 9.01 -5.67 -3.26
C GLY A 29 10.01 -5.32 -2.15
N TYR A 30 11.16 -5.98 -2.18
CA TYR A 30 12.24 -5.75 -1.23
C TYR A 30 12.72 -4.30 -1.27
N GLU A 31 13.29 -3.80 -0.17
CA GLU A 31 13.83 -2.41 -0.08
C GLU A 31 12.82 -1.31 -0.46
N GLY A 32 11.55 -1.52 -0.13
CA GLY A 32 10.50 -0.50 -0.21
C GLY A 32 9.84 -0.34 -1.58
N GLN A 33 9.94 -1.31 -2.48
CA GLN A 33 9.25 -1.22 -3.77
C GLN A 33 7.74 -1.44 -3.59
N TYR A 34 6.91 -0.65 -4.29
CA TYR A 34 5.44 -0.78 -4.20
C TYR A 34 4.76 -0.58 -5.54
N THR A 35 3.75 -1.41 -5.80
CA THR A 35 2.69 -1.16 -6.79
C THR A 35 1.36 -1.15 -6.06
N VAL A 36 0.63 -0.04 -6.15
CA VAL A 36 -0.62 0.19 -5.43
C VAL A 36 -1.69 0.61 -6.43
N VAL A 37 -2.84 -0.04 -6.38
CA VAL A 37 -4.04 0.35 -7.12
C VAL A 37 -5.17 0.58 -6.12
N ILE A 38 -5.86 1.72 -6.23
CA ILE A 38 -7.01 2.08 -5.38
C ILE A 38 -8.16 2.52 -6.28
N PRO A 39 -9.08 1.60 -6.65
CA PRO A 39 -10.15 1.88 -7.60
C PRO A 39 -11.04 3.07 -7.21
N GLU A 40 -11.42 3.19 -5.93
CA GLU A 40 -12.33 4.25 -5.44
C GLU A 40 -11.75 5.65 -5.58
N LYS A 41 -10.43 5.74 -5.76
CA LYS A 41 -9.67 6.98 -5.90
C LYS A 41 -9.13 7.18 -7.31
N GLU A 42 -9.45 6.29 -8.25
CA GLU A 42 -8.92 6.30 -9.62
C GLU A 42 -7.38 6.39 -9.65
N LEU A 43 -6.73 5.77 -8.65
CA LEU A 43 -5.30 5.94 -8.40
C LEU A 43 -4.52 4.67 -8.69
N VAL A 44 -3.47 4.81 -9.50
CA VAL A 44 -2.35 3.87 -9.59
C VAL A 44 -1.09 4.57 -9.12
N MET A 45 -0.38 3.98 -8.17
CA MET A 45 0.87 4.52 -7.62
C MET A 45 1.95 3.45 -7.69
N VAL A 46 3.10 3.83 -8.26
CA VAL A 46 4.28 2.96 -8.36
C VAL A 46 5.47 3.65 -7.71
N ARG A 47 6.14 2.96 -6.79
CA ARG A 47 7.38 3.40 -6.16
C ARG A 47 8.52 2.48 -6.55
N LEU A 48 9.48 3.01 -7.32
CA LEU A 48 10.69 2.31 -7.79
C LEU A 48 11.97 2.74 -7.06
N GLY A 49 11.86 3.14 -5.80
CA GLY A 49 13.02 3.57 -4.99
C GLY A 49 13.60 2.43 -4.16
N LYS A 50 14.92 2.35 -4.06
CA LYS A 50 15.60 1.53 -3.05
C LYS A 50 15.67 2.29 -1.74
N THR A 51 15.28 1.65 -0.65
CA THR A 51 15.37 2.22 0.70
C THR A 51 15.64 1.12 1.70
N ASP A 52 16.49 1.44 2.67
CA ASP A 52 16.81 0.51 3.75
C ASP A 52 15.54 -0.03 4.41
N SER A 53 15.51 -1.34 4.66
CA SER A 53 14.33 -2.03 5.19
C SER A 53 13.85 -1.49 6.54
N SER A 54 14.75 -0.91 7.36
CA SER A 54 14.40 -0.26 8.62
C SER A 54 13.50 0.96 8.42
N LEU A 55 13.55 1.61 7.26
CA LEU A 55 12.74 2.78 6.91
C LEU A 55 11.43 2.41 6.20
N ARG A 56 11.17 1.11 5.97
CA ARG A 56 9.92 0.64 5.35
C ARG A 56 8.64 1.20 6.00
N PRO A 57 8.52 1.30 7.35
CA PRO A 57 7.33 1.89 7.97
C PRO A 57 7.11 3.36 7.57
N ALA A 58 8.19 4.15 7.48
CA ALA A 58 8.10 5.56 7.09
C ALA A 58 7.70 5.71 5.62
N VAL A 59 8.27 4.89 4.73
CA VAL A 59 7.87 4.84 3.31
C VAL A 59 6.40 4.47 3.17
N MET A 60 5.96 3.40 3.84
CA MET A 60 4.57 2.98 3.84
C MET A 60 3.64 4.10 4.30
N HIS A 61 3.96 4.73 5.43
CA HIS A 61 3.17 5.82 5.96
C HIS A 61 3.01 6.95 4.93
N GLN A 62 4.09 7.39 4.27
CA GLN A 62 4.02 8.44 3.25
C GLN A 62 3.14 8.07 2.05
N LEU A 63 3.26 6.83 1.53
CA LEU A 63 2.42 6.37 0.42
C LEU A 63 0.93 6.35 0.81
N GLN A 64 0.63 5.92 2.04
CA GLN A 64 -0.74 5.93 2.55
C GLN A 64 -1.27 7.36 2.73
N GLN A 65 -0.42 8.31 3.16
CA GLN A 65 -0.80 9.73 3.23
C GLN A 65 -1.11 10.33 1.86
N ILE A 66 -0.39 9.95 0.81
CA ILE A 66 -0.71 10.36 -0.57
C ILE A 66 -2.11 9.86 -0.95
N ALA A 67 -2.38 8.57 -0.71
CA ALA A 67 -3.69 7.99 -0.99
C ALA A 67 -4.83 8.69 -0.23
N LEU A 68 -4.62 9.04 1.04
CA LEU A 68 -5.64 9.70 1.86
C LEU A 68 -5.91 11.16 1.45
N LYS A 69 -4.88 11.90 1.01
CA LYS A 69 -5.02 13.32 0.61
C LYS A 69 -5.77 13.52 -0.70
N LEU A 70 -5.85 12.49 -1.54
CA LEU A 70 -6.65 12.53 -2.75
C LEU A 70 -8.13 12.33 -2.38
N THR A 71 -8.87 13.43 -2.32
CA THR A 71 -10.33 13.45 -2.42
C THR A 71 -10.67 13.71 -3.88
N ASN A 72 -11.51 12.87 -4.48
CA ASN A 72 -11.80 12.80 -5.92
C ASN A 72 -11.88 14.19 -6.59
N LEU A 73 -11.25 14.29 -7.79
CA LEU A 73 -11.19 15.51 -8.62
C LEU A 73 -12.57 16.02 -9.04
#